data_AF-A0A379E6V1-F1
#
_entry.id   AF-A0A379E6V1-F1
#
_cell.length_a   1.000
_cell.length_b   1.000
_cell.length_c   1.000
_cell.angle_alpha   90.00
_cell.angle_beta   90.00
_cell.angle_gamma   90.00
#
_symmetry.space_group_name_H-M   'P 1'
#
loop_
_entity.id
_entity.type
_entity.pdbx_description
1 polymer ?
#
loop_
_entity_poly.entity_id
_entity_poly.type
_entity_poly.pdbx_seq_one_letter_code
_entity_poly.pdbx_strand_id
1 'polypeptide(L)'
;MDDRIYQFIVSKVMFYSNQGEEDNNEYPEGEELEDDEHPTTKKVLPYYKDFMFNSLIEYCLLKNTPSDLGTYLRKTRMPHAKKYEKELKEIYSKL
;
A
#
# COMPACT_ATOMS: atom_id res chain seq x y z
N MET A 1 -18.33 -9.20 11.76
CA MET A 1 -17.14 -9.05 10.89
C MET A 1 -15.98 -9.73 11.59
N ASP A 2 -15.03 -10.32 10.87
CA ASP A 2 -13.81 -10.88 11.47
C ASP A 2 -12.94 -9.70 11.96
N ASP A 3 -12.73 -9.59 13.28
CA ASP A 3 -11.96 -8.48 13.88
C ASP A 3 -10.54 -8.37 13.31
N ARG A 4 -10.00 -9.47 12.78
CA ARG A 4 -8.68 -9.49 12.14
C ARG A 4 -8.63 -8.73 10.82
N ILE A 5 -9.77 -8.60 10.12
CA ILE A 5 -9.84 -7.76 8.90
C ILE A 5 -9.65 -6.30 9.29
N TYR A 6 -10.33 -5.85 10.35
CA TYR A 6 -10.20 -4.49 10.85
C TYR A 6 -8.76 -4.22 11.30
N GLN A 7 -8.18 -5.13 12.08
CA GLN A 7 -6.79 -5.04 12.50
C GLN A 7 -5.82 -4.99 11.32
N PHE A 8 -6.03 -5.81 10.28
CA PHE A 8 -5.20 -5.77 9.07
C PHE A 8 -5.24 -4.41 8.40
N ILE A 9 -6.45 -3.86 8.19
CA ILE A 9 -6.62 -2.55 7.53
C ILE A 9 -5.96 -1.45 8.35
N VAL A 10 -6.15 -1.44 9.67
CA VAL A 10 -5.51 -0.47 10.57
C VAL A 10 -3.99 -0.60 10.53
N SER A 11 -3.45 -1.82 10.67
CA SER A 11 -2.01 -2.07 10.60
C SER A 11 -1.41 -1.64 9.26
N LYS A 12 -2.11 -1.88 8.15
CA LYS A 12 -1.70 -1.45 6.82
C LYS A 12 -1.67 0.08 6.71
N VAL A 13 -2.71 0.78 7.17
CA VAL A 13 -2.75 2.25 7.16
C VAL A 13 -1.60 2.83 8.00
N MET A 14 -1.37 2.29 9.19
CA MET A 14 -0.28 2.74 10.07
C MET A 14 1.10 2.44 9.47
N PHE A 15 1.28 1.28 8.83
CA PHE A 15 2.53 0.91 8.18
C PHE A 15 2.94 1.95 7.13
N TYR A 16 2.03 2.31 6.22
CA TYR A 16 2.33 3.30 5.17
C TYR A 16 2.33 4.75 5.65
N SER A 17 1.57 5.08 6.71
CA SER A 17 1.61 6.44 7.28
C SER A 17 2.90 6.74 8.03
N ASN A 18 3.60 5.70 8.51
CA ASN A 18 4.86 5.82 9.23
C ASN A 18 6.09 5.68 8.34
N GLN A 19 5.92 5.26 7.08
CA GLN A 19 6.99 5.42 6.10
C GLN A 19 7.02 6.92 5.77
N GLY A 20 8.18 7.56 5.90
CA GLY A 20 8.37 8.93 5.41
C GLY A 20 8.09 9.02 3.91
N GLU A 21 8.22 10.19 3.31
CA GLU A 21 8.11 10.31 1.86
C GLU A 21 9.03 9.27 1.21
N GLU A 22 8.43 8.35 0.44
CA GLU A 22 9.21 7.38 -0.32
C GLU A 22 10.07 8.21 -1.27
N ASP A 23 11.38 8.02 -1.17
CA ASP A 23 12.35 8.53 -2.13
C ASP A 23 12.06 7.86 -3.48
N ASN A 24 11.10 8.45 -4.17
CA ASN A 24 10.79 8.14 -5.54
C ASN A 24 11.94 8.79 -6.31
N ASN A 25 12.98 7.99 -6.61
CA ASN A 25 13.91 8.22 -7.73
C ASN A 25 13.16 8.29 -9.08
N GLU A 26 12.05 9.01 -9.12
CA GLU A 26 11.25 9.35 -10.28
C GLU A 26 12.05 10.29 -11.19
N TYR A 27 12.92 11.10 -10.59
CA TYR A 27 13.82 12.01 -11.28
C TYR A 27 15.26 11.50 -11.27
N PRO A 28 15.94 11.47 -12.43
CA PRO A 28 17.36 11.17 -12.50
C PRO A 28 18.20 12.26 -11.82
N GLU A 29 19.43 11.91 -11.46
CA GLU A 29 20.38 12.81 -10.81
C GLU A 29 20.58 14.09 -11.65
N GLY A 30 20.28 15.25 -11.05
CA GLY A 30 20.31 16.55 -11.72
C GLY A 30 18.99 17.03 -12.35
N GLU A 31 17.93 16.21 -12.29
CA GLU A 31 16.54 16.59 -12.63
C GLU A 31 15.61 16.54 -11.40
N GLU A 32 16.19 16.52 -10.19
CA GLU A 32 15.45 16.55 -8.92
C GLU A 32 14.61 17.82 -8.82
N LEU A 33 13.40 17.69 -8.27
CA LEU A 33 12.50 18.82 -8.04
C LEU A 33 13.11 19.78 -7.01
N GLU A 34 12.93 21.09 -7.23
CA GLU A 34 13.21 22.07 -6.18
C GLU A 34 12.17 21.96 -5.05
N ASP A 35 12.54 22.33 -3.82
CA ASP A 35 11.70 22.19 -2.61
C ASP A 35 10.27 22.76 -2.77
N ASP A 36 10.09 23.81 -3.58
CA ASP A 36 8.81 24.47 -3.84
C ASP A 36 8.01 23.86 -5.00
N GLU A 37 8.63 22.97 -5.79
CA GLU A 37 7.98 22.19 -6.85
C GLU A 37 7.37 20.89 -6.33
N HIS A 38 7.71 20.49 -5.10
CA HIS A 38 7.12 19.29 -4.49
C HIS A 38 5.60 19.42 -4.35
N PRO A 39 4.85 18.36 -4.73
CA PRO A 39 3.39 18.39 -4.68
C PRO A 39 2.88 18.53 -3.25
N THR A 40 2.39 19.72 -2.90
CA THR A 40 1.83 19.97 -1.58
C THR A 40 0.38 19.51 -1.50
N THR A 41 0.07 18.62 -0.56
CA THR A 41 -1.32 18.20 -0.32
C THR A 41 -2.13 19.35 0.28
N LYS A 42 -2.96 20.00 -0.55
CA LYS A 42 -3.84 21.10 -0.09
C LYS A 42 -5.01 20.62 0.78
N LYS A 43 -5.47 19.38 0.59
CA LYS A 43 -6.59 18.80 1.34
C LYS A 43 -6.52 17.27 1.36
N VAL A 44 -6.58 16.69 2.55
CA VAL A 44 -6.74 15.25 2.74
C VAL A 44 -8.21 14.87 2.53
N LEU A 45 -8.48 13.95 1.61
CA LEU A 45 -9.81 13.39 1.37
C LEU A 45 -10.00 12.10 2.16
N PRO A 46 -11.25 11.71 2.49
CA PRO A 46 -11.53 10.40 3.04
C PRO A 46 -11.04 9.30 2.09
N TYR A 47 -10.61 8.17 2.65
CA TYR A 47 -10.25 7.01 1.85
C TYR A 47 -11.40 6.63 0.90
N TYR A 48 -11.07 6.45 -0.37
CA TYR A 48 -12.01 6.04 -1.40
C TYR A 48 -12.51 4.62 -1.12
N LYS A 49 -13.75 4.32 -1.51
CA LYS A 49 -14.38 3.00 -1.25
C LYS A 49 -13.56 1.83 -1.79
N ASP A 50 -12.88 2.03 -2.92
CA ASP A 50 -12.09 0.96 -3.54
C ASP A 50 -10.86 0.60 -2.70
N PHE A 51 -10.34 1.49 -1.83
CA PHE A 51 -9.28 1.16 -0.89
C PHE A 51 -9.73 0.06 0.09
N MET A 52 -10.97 0.16 0.59
CA MET A 52 -11.55 -0.83 1.49
C MET A 52 -11.74 -2.17 0.77
N PHE A 53 -12.26 -2.14 -0.46
CA PHE A 53 -12.45 -3.36 -1.26
C PHE A 53 -11.13 -4.05 -1.60
N ASN A 54 -10.13 -3.28 -2.06
CA ASN A 54 -8.80 -3.80 -2.37
C ASN A 54 -8.15 -4.42 -1.13
N SER A 55 -8.21 -3.75 0.01
CA SER A 55 -7.64 -4.26 1.27
C SER A 55 -8.36 -5.53 1.75
N LEU A 56 -9.67 -5.64 1.51
CA LEU A 56 -10.42 -6.85 1.83
C LEU A 56 -10.05 -8.03 0.91
N ILE A 57 -9.87 -7.78 -0.39
CA ILE A 57 -9.40 -8.81 -1.33
C ILE A 57 -7.99 -9.28 -0.95
N GLU A 58 -7.07 -8.34 -0.68
CA GLU A 58 -5.71 -8.64 -0.24
C GLU A 58 -5.70 -9.50 1.02
N TYR A 59 -6.51 -9.14 2.04
CA TYR A 59 -6.65 -9.94 3.25
C TYR A 59 -7.16 -11.36 2.95
N CYS A 60 -8.20 -11.48 2.12
CA CYS A 60 -8.74 -12.79 1.73
C CYS A 60 -7.70 -13.66 1.01
N LEU A 61 -6.86 -13.06 0.16
CA LEU A 61 -5.76 -13.75 -0.50
C LEU A 61 -4.68 -14.16 0.49
N LEU A 62 -4.27 -13.27 1.40
CA LEU A 62 -3.29 -13.57 2.45
C LEU A 62 -3.76 -14.67 3.42
N LYS A 63 -5.07 -14.74 3.68
CA LYS A 63 -5.65 -15.75 4.57
C LYS A 63 -5.80 -17.12 3.93
N ASN A 64 -6.26 -17.17 2.67
CA ASN A 64 -6.68 -18.42 2.04
C ASN A 64 -5.71 -18.92 0.96
N THR A 65 -5.15 -18.02 0.16
CA THR A 65 -4.35 -18.34 -1.03
C THR A 65 -3.17 -17.37 -1.19
N PRO A 66 -2.17 -17.37 -0.28
CA PRO A 66 -1.09 -16.38 -0.29
C PRO A 66 -0.23 -16.40 -1.56
N SER A 67 -0.21 -17.53 -2.27
CA SER A 67 0.47 -17.71 -3.57
C SER A 67 -0.12 -16.81 -4.66
N ASP A 68 -1.40 -16.47 -4.56
CA ASP A 68 -2.14 -15.78 -5.61
C ASP A 68 -2.06 -14.25 -5.47
N LEU A 69 -1.59 -13.76 -4.32
CA LEU A 69 -1.46 -12.34 -4.02
C LEU A 69 -0.61 -11.63 -5.08
N GLY A 70 0.58 -12.15 -5.39
CA GLY A 70 1.45 -11.55 -6.40
C GLY A 70 0.83 -11.54 -7.82
N THR A 71 -0.05 -12.50 -8.13
CA THR A 71 -0.78 -12.53 -9.41
C THR A 71 -1.89 -11.48 -9.43
N TYR A 72 -2.63 -11.33 -8.33
CA TYR A 72 -3.65 -10.29 -8.17
C TYR A 72 -3.04 -8.89 -8.32
N LEU A 73 -1.95 -8.60 -7.61
CA LEU A 73 -1.29 -7.29 -7.64
C LEU A 73 -0.78 -6.92 -9.03
N ARG A 74 -0.29 -7.89 -9.81
CA ARG A 74 0.11 -7.67 -11.21
C ARG A 74 -1.09 -7.38 -12.11
N LYS A 75 -2.22 -8.06 -11.90
CA LYS A 75 -3.45 -7.84 -12.68
C LYS A 75 -4.06 -6.47 -12.42
N THR A 76 -3.98 -5.97 -11.19
CA THR A 76 -4.44 -4.62 -10.82
C THR A 76 -3.45 -3.51 -11.20
N ARG A 77 -2.32 -3.86 -11.85
CA ARG A 77 -1.25 -2.94 -12.26
C ARG A 77 -0.64 -2.17 -11.10
N MET A 78 -0.51 -2.83 -9.94
CA MET A 78 0.10 -2.22 -8.76
C MET A 78 1.58 -1.88 -9.02
N PRO A 79 2.01 -0.61 -8.85
CA PRO A 79 3.42 -0.24 -8.90
C PRO A 79 4.23 -1.05 -7.88
N HIS A 80 5.49 -1.35 -8.23
CA HIS A 80 6.40 -2.12 -7.38
C HIS A 80 5.75 -3.38 -6.76
N ALA A 81 4.90 -4.10 -7.50
CA ALA A 81 4.05 -5.19 -6.98
C ALA A 81 4.80 -6.22 -6.12
N LYS A 82 6.08 -6.53 -6.44
CA LYS A 82 6.92 -7.43 -5.62
C LYS A 82 7.26 -6.86 -4.24
N LYS A 83 7.59 -5.56 -4.16
CA LYS A 83 7.85 -4.84 -2.89
C LYS A 83 6.57 -4.85 -2.06
N TYR A 84 5.47 -4.41 -2.68
CA TYR A 84 4.16 -4.35 -2.04
C TYR A 84 3.67 -5.73 -1.54
N GLU A 85 3.86 -6.80 -2.31
CA GLU A 85 3.52 -8.16 -1.87
C GLU A 85 4.28 -8.57 -0.60
N LYS A 86 5.57 -8.21 -0.51
CA LYS A 86 6.42 -8.51 0.66
C LYS A 86 5.93 -7.74 1.89
N GLU A 87 5.62 -6.46 1.73
CA GLU A 87 5.10 -5.60 2.80
C GLU A 87 3.75 -6.10 3.31
N LEU A 88 2.84 -6.47 2.42
CA LEU A 88 1.54 -7.03 2.81
C LEU A 88 1.69 -8.33 3.61
N LYS A 89 2.61 -9.22 3.21
CA LYS A 89 2.92 -10.44 3.97
C LYS A 89 3.53 -10.13 5.33
N GLU A 90 4.40 -9.12 5.42
CA GLU A 90 4.98 -8.67 6.67
C GLU A 90 3.91 -8.12 7.62
N ILE A 91 3.06 -7.22 7.14
CA ILE A 91 1.92 -6.67 7.90
C ILE A 91 1.04 -7.81 8.40
N TYR A 92 0.71 -8.76 7.52
CA TYR A 92 -0.15 -9.89 7.88
C TYR A 92 0.48 -10.84 8.90
N SER A 93 1.80 -11.05 8.83
CA SER A 93 2.51 -11.92 9.77
C SER A 93 2.55 -11.37 11.21
N LYS A 94 2.24 -10.07 11.38
CA LYS A 94 2.20 -9.38 12.67
C LYS A 94 0.78 -9.28 13.26
N LEU A 95 -0.22 -9.88 12.62
CA LEU A 95 -1.62 -9.95 13.08
C LEU A 95 -1.88 -11.11 14.03
#